data_AF-A0A378TD41-F1
#
_entry.id   AF-A0A378TD41-F1
#
_cell.length_a   1.000
_cell.length_b   1.000
_cell.length_c   1.000
_cell.angle_alpha   90.00
_cell.angle_beta   90.00
_cell.angle_gamma   90.00
#
_symmetry.space_group_name_H-M   'P 1'
#
loop_
_entity.id
_entity.type
_entity.pdbx_description
1 polymer ?
#
loop_
_entity_poly.entity_id
_entity_poly.type
_entity_poly.pdbx_seq_one_letter_code
_entity_poly.pdbx_strand_id
1 'polypeptide(L)'
;MNEVVIVAAARTAIGRGHPVKGMFRDASPHELLATAYHGVLDQCGITGSDVDEVLAGCVQQIGPQGTNIARNACYMRDWTFRYRPAPSTPSAALRSRRSIWPRR
;
A
#
# COMPACT_ATOMS: atom_id res chain seq x y z
N MET A 1 -0.75 20.41 13.95
CA MET A 1 -0.79 19.91 12.56
C MET A 1 0.46 19.09 12.37
N ASN A 2 0.36 17.86 11.89
CA ASN A 2 1.55 17.05 11.68
C ASN A 2 2.14 17.40 10.32
N GLU A 3 3.45 17.62 10.27
CA GLU A 3 4.17 17.83 9.02
C GLU A 3 4.31 16.50 8.28
N VAL A 4 4.16 16.54 6.95
CA VAL A 4 4.29 15.38 6.08
C VAL A 4 5.66 15.42 5.43
N VAL A 5 6.45 14.36 5.62
CA VAL A 5 7.82 14.27 5.11
C VAL A 5 8.03 12.96 4.34
N ILE A 6 8.92 12.99 3.34
CA ILE A 6 9.37 11.80 2.63
C ILE A 6 10.65 11.32 3.29
N VAL A 7 10.63 10.09 3.84
CA VAL A 7 11.74 9.54 4.63
C VAL A 7 12.70 8.71 3.77
N ALA A 8 12.17 7.93 2.83
CA ALA A 8 12.95 7.04 1.98
C ALA A 8 12.23 6.76 0.66
N ALA A 9 12.97 6.25 -0.32
CA ALA A 9 12.44 5.87 -1.63
C ALA A 9 13.23 4.71 -2.22
N ALA A 10 12.52 3.69 -2.68
CA ALA A 10 13.08 2.54 -3.38
C ALA A 10 12.27 2.22 -4.63
N ARG A 11 12.94 1.61 -5.61
CA ARG A 11 12.30 1.11 -6.83
C ARG A 11 13.01 -0.14 -7.32
N THR A 12 12.31 -0.93 -8.12
CA THR A 12 12.92 -2.02 -8.89
C THR A 12 13.71 -1.46 -10.08
N ALA A 13 14.55 -2.30 -10.67
CA ALA A 13 15.05 -2.03 -12.01
C ALA A 13 13.88 -1.98 -13.00
N ILE A 14 14.04 -1.29 -14.12
CA ILE A 14 13.00 -1.19 -15.14
C ILE A 14 13.30 -2.22 -16.22
N GLY A 15 12.40 -3.18 -16.41
CA GLY A 15 12.52 -4.21 -17.44
C GLY A 15 11.84 -3.81 -18.75
N ARG A 16 12.29 -4.40 -19.85
CA ARG A 16 11.62 -4.25 -21.15
C ARG A 16 10.32 -5.08 -21.16
N GLY A 17 9.20 -4.48 -21.57
CA GLY A 17 7.94 -5.19 -21.81
C GLY A 17 7.98 -6.02 -23.10
N HIS A 18 8.71 -7.13 -23.11
CA HIS A 18 8.82 -8.02 -24.27
C HIS A 18 8.71 -9.49 -23.84
N PRO A 19 7.91 -10.33 -24.54
CA PRO A 19 7.71 -11.73 -24.15
C PRO A 19 9.00 -12.55 -24.04
N VAL A 20 9.94 -12.39 -24.99
CA VAL A 20 11.19 -13.16 -25.02
C VAL A 20 12.40 -12.46 -24.35
N LYS A 21 12.43 -11.12 -24.31
CA LYS A 21 13.60 -10.33 -23.87
C LYS A 21 13.35 -9.57 -22.57
N GLY A 22 12.15 -9.69 -22.00
CA GLY A 22 11.76 -8.98 -20.80
C GLY A 22 12.36 -9.63 -19.56
N MET A 23 13.07 -8.81 -18.77
CA MET A 23 13.73 -9.25 -17.54
C MET A 23 12.75 -9.75 -16.48
N PHE A 24 11.57 -9.14 -16.39
CA PHE A 24 10.54 -9.45 -15.39
C PHE A 24 9.34 -10.22 -15.95
N ARG A 25 9.48 -10.85 -17.14
CA ARG A 25 8.35 -11.53 -17.78
C ARG A 25 7.80 -12.70 -16.94
N ASP A 26 8.67 -13.37 -16.19
CA ASP A 26 8.38 -14.56 -15.39
C ASP A 26 8.16 -14.19 -13.91
N ALA A 27 8.33 -12.91 -13.55
CA ALA A 27 8.16 -12.42 -12.20
C ALA A 27 6.67 -12.13 -11.93
N SER A 28 6.19 -12.55 -10.76
CA SER A 28 4.86 -12.14 -10.30
C SER A 28 4.83 -10.62 -10.07
N PRO A 29 3.78 -9.92 -10.51
CA PRO A 29 3.68 -8.47 -10.26
C PRO A 29 3.57 -8.16 -8.76
N HIS A 30 3.01 -9.07 -7.96
CA HIS A 30 2.99 -8.94 -6.50
C HIS A 30 4.39 -9.01 -5.91
N GLU A 31 5.23 -9.91 -6.39
CA GLU A 31 6.61 -10.07 -5.93
C GLU A 31 7.49 -8.87 -6.33
N LEU A 32 7.28 -8.36 -7.54
CA LEU A 32 7.98 -7.17 -8.02
C LEU A 32 7.64 -5.94 -7.16
N LEU A 33 6.36 -5.76 -6.80
CA LEU A 33 5.93 -4.69 -5.91
C LEU A 33 6.45 -4.90 -4.48
N ALA A 34 6.38 -6.12 -3.96
CA ALA A 34 6.92 -6.47 -2.65
C ALA A 34 8.43 -6.16 -2.55
N THR A 35 9.18 -6.37 -3.64
CA THR A 35 10.60 -6.03 -3.68
C THR A 35 10.85 -4.54 -3.45
N ALA A 36 10.04 -3.66 -4.04
CA ALA A 36 10.14 -2.22 -3.80
C ALA A 36 9.75 -1.85 -2.36
N TYR A 37 8.72 -2.50 -1.82
CA TYR A 37 8.29 -2.29 -0.43
C TYR A 37 9.38 -2.64 0.58
N HIS A 38 10.00 -3.81 0.45
CA HIS A 38 11.09 -4.20 1.35
C HIS A 38 12.31 -3.30 1.18
N GLY A 39 12.63 -2.88 -0.05
CA GLY A 39 13.73 -1.94 -0.27
C GLY A 39 13.57 -0.62 0.49
N VAL A 40 12.34 -0.09 0.64
CA VAL A 40 12.12 1.14 1.42
C VAL A 40 12.06 0.88 2.92
N LEU A 41 11.48 -0.24 3.36
CA LEU A 41 11.48 -0.63 4.78
C LEU A 41 12.91 -0.84 5.30
N ASP A 42 13.75 -1.53 4.53
CA ASP A 42 15.14 -1.81 4.86
C ASP A 42 15.97 -0.52 4.98
N GLN A 43 15.73 0.47 4.09
CA GLN A 43 16.34 1.80 4.19
C GLN A 43 15.93 2.55 5.46
N CYS A 44 14.69 2.38 5.89
CA CYS A 44 14.14 3.03 7.09
C CYS A 44 14.48 2.27 8.39
N GLY A 45 14.90 1.00 8.31
CA GLY A 45 15.11 0.15 9.50
C GLY A 45 13.82 -0.18 10.26
N ILE A 46 12.68 -0.19 9.58
CA ILE A 46 11.36 -0.49 10.16
C ILE A 46 10.78 -1.77 9.57
N THR A 47 9.74 -2.30 10.20
CA THR A 47 9.02 -3.48 9.71
C THR A 47 7.69 -3.09 9.10
N GLY A 48 7.07 -4.03 8.37
CA GLY A 48 5.72 -3.83 7.86
C GLY A 48 4.67 -3.60 8.97
N SER A 49 4.94 -4.02 10.20
CA SER A 49 4.03 -3.83 11.34
C SER A 49 3.97 -2.39 11.86
N ASP A 50 4.94 -1.56 11.47
CA ASP A 50 5.02 -0.13 11.81
C ASP A 50 4.25 0.76 10.82
N VAL A 51 3.76 0.18 9.72
CA VAL A 51 3.04 0.89 8.65
C VAL A 51 1.54 0.73 8.84
N ASP A 52 0.83 1.86 8.97
CA ASP A 52 -0.63 1.86 9.12
C ASP A 52 -1.36 1.58 7.78
N GLU A 53 -0.88 2.14 6.67
CA GLU A 53 -1.54 2.04 5.36
C GLU A 53 -0.55 1.99 4.19
N VAL A 54 -0.91 1.25 3.14
CA VAL A 54 -0.13 1.13 1.89
C VAL A 54 -1.02 1.51 0.71
N LEU A 55 -0.60 2.53 -0.03
CA LEU A 55 -1.28 3.00 -1.23
C LEU A 55 -0.43 2.67 -2.46
N ALA A 56 -1.01 1.99 -3.45
CA ALA A 56 -0.31 1.63 -4.69
C ALA A 56 -1.14 2.00 -5.93
N GLY A 57 -0.49 2.68 -6.87
CA GLY A 57 -1.06 2.94 -8.19
C GLY A 57 -0.86 1.75 -9.12
N CYS A 58 -1.92 1.30 -9.78
CA CYS A 58 -1.87 0.31 -10.85
C CYS A 58 -2.92 0.64 -11.90
N VAL A 59 -2.51 0.70 -13.17
CA VAL A 59 -3.38 1.09 -14.29
C VAL A 59 -4.23 -0.10 -14.76
N GLN A 60 -3.62 -1.25 -15.02
CA GLN A 60 -4.31 -2.45 -15.53
C GLN A 60 -4.57 -3.46 -14.41
N GLN A 61 -5.57 -3.18 -13.58
CA GLN A 61 -5.94 -4.00 -12.41
C GLN A 61 -6.75 -5.25 -12.79
N ILE A 62 -6.24 -6.05 -13.73
CA ILE A 62 -6.90 -7.25 -14.24
C ILE A 62 -5.96 -8.45 -14.09
N GLY A 63 -6.54 -9.62 -13.84
CA GLY A 63 -5.77 -10.87 -13.72
C GLY A 63 -4.81 -10.81 -12.53
N PRO A 64 -3.52 -11.14 -12.71
CA PRO A 64 -2.53 -11.14 -11.62
C PRO A 64 -2.33 -9.77 -10.94
N GLN A 65 -2.78 -8.67 -11.54
CA GLN A 65 -2.71 -7.33 -10.94
C GLN A 65 -4.03 -6.89 -10.29
N GLY A 66 -5.06 -7.73 -10.36
CA GLY A 66 -6.38 -7.46 -9.79
C GLY A 66 -6.44 -7.68 -8.28
N THR A 67 -7.64 -7.55 -7.73
CA THR A 67 -7.96 -7.88 -6.32
C THR A 67 -7.07 -7.18 -5.29
N ASN A 68 -6.81 -5.88 -5.50
CA ASN A 68 -5.96 -5.04 -4.65
C ASN A 68 -4.50 -5.52 -4.57
N ILE A 69 -3.73 -5.13 -5.59
CA ILE A 69 -2.31 -5.46 -5.70
C ILE A 69 -1.46 -4.94 -4.52
N ALA A 70 -1.84 -3.80 -3.92
CA ALA A 70 -1.12 -3.24 -2.77
C ALA A 70 -1.16 -4.22 -1.59
N ARG A 71 -2.35 -4.71 -1.26
CA ARG A 71 -2.56 -5.67 -0.19
C ARG A 71 -1.91 -7.03 -0.49
N ASN A 72 -2.06 -7.53 -1.70
CA ASN A 72 -1.52 -8.83 -2.08
C ASN A 72 0.03 -8.83 -2.06
N ALA A 73 0.66 -7.73 -2.45
CA ALA A 73 2.11 -7.59 -2.39
C ALA A 73 2.66 -7.64 -0.96
N CYS A 74 1.94 -7.12 0.03
CA CYS A 74 2.34 -7.25 1.43
C CYS A 74 2.49 -8.73 1.84
N TYR A 75 1.58 -9.60 1.43
CA TYR A 75 1.60 -11.01 1.85
C TYR A 75 2.73 -11.85 1.24
N MET A 76 3.41 -11.37 0.19
CA MET A 76 4.45 -12.16 -0.51
C MET A 76 5.72 -12.38 0.32
N ARG A 77 5.97 -11.55 1.33
CA ARG A 77 7.17 -11.58 2.18
C ARG A 77 6.83 -11.46 3.67
N ASP A 78 5.74 -12.14 4.05
CA ASP A 78 5.28 -12.27 5.44
C ASP A 78 5.03 -10.93 6.15
N TRP A 79 4.65 -9.90 5.39
CA TRP A 79 4.23 -8.62 5.97
C TRP A 79 2.99 -8.83 6.83
N THR A 80 3.20 -8.76 8.15
CA THR A 80 2.14 -8.96 9.11
C THR A 80 1.51 -7.62 9.45
N PHE A 81 0.26 -7.41 9.02
CA PHE A 81 -0.53 -6.28 9.50
C PHE A 81 -0.95 -6.52 10.94
N ARG A 82 -0.63 -5.58 11.82
CA ARG A 82 -1.20 -5.57 13.17
C ARG A 82 -2.65 -5.11 13.05
N TYR A 83 -3.60 -5.95 13.48
CA TYR A 83 -4.98 -5.50 13.63
C TYR A 83 -5.01 -4.36 14.66
N ARG A 84 -5.28 -3.15 14.19
CA ARG A 84 -5.53 -1.99 15.04
C ARG A 84 -7.04 -1.81 15.08
N PRO A 85 -7.72 -2.17 16.19
CA PRO A 85 -9.15 -1.97 16.28
C PRO A 85 -9.44 -0.48 16.07
N ALA A 86 -10.48 -0.19 15.30
CA ALA A 86 -10.97 1.18 15.18
C ALA A 86 -11.15 1.73 16.61
N PRO A 87 -10.73 2.97 16.89
CA PRO A 87 -11.01 3.56 18.19
C PRO A 87 -12.51 3.45 18.40
N SER A 88 -12.94 2.80 19.48
CA SER A 88 -14.34 2.68 19.82
C SER A 88 -14.88 4.11 19.97
N THR A 89 -15.60 4.60 18.96
CA THR A 89 -16.13 5.96 18.99
C THR A 89 -17.00 6.09 20.23
N PRO A 90 -16.83 7.13 21.07
CA PRO A 90 -17.80 7.39 22.11
C PRO A 90 -19.10 7.84 21.42
N SER A 91 -20.12 7.00 21.57
CA SER A 91 -21.49 7.06 21.03
C SER A 91 -22.31 8.36 21.29
N ALA A 92 -21.70 9.46 21.75
CA ALA A 92 -22.45 10.64 22.21
C ALA A 92 -22.15 11.95 21.45
N ALA A 93 -20.94 12.14 20.91
CA ALA A 93 -20.53 13.47 20.42
C ALA A 93 -20.96 13.80 18.98
N LEU A 94 -21.38 12.80 18.18
CA LEU A 94 -21.72 13.00 16.76
C LEU A 94 -23.20 13.27 16.47
N ARG A 95 -24.07 13.38 17.49
CA ARG A 95 -25.50 13.70 17.29
C ARG A 95 -25.81 15.20 17.21
N SER A 96 -24.90 16.08 17.64
CA SER A 96 -25.17 17.54 17.69
C SER A 96 -24.77 18.31 16.43
N ARG A 97 -24.13 17.67 15.43
CA ARG A 97 -23.75 18.32 14.16
C ARG A 97 -24.50 17.75 12.96
N ARG A 98 -25.84 17.71 13.05
CA ARG A 98 -26.71 17.55 11.87
C ARG A 98 -27.17 18.92 11.34
N SER A 99 -26.26 19.67 10.70
CA SER A 99 -26.58 20.65 9.64
C SER A 99 -25.32 21.38 9.18
N ILE A 100 -24.57 20.79 8.24
CA ILE A 100 -23.53 21.53 7.49
C ILE A 100 -23.78 21.47 5.98
N TRP A 101 -24.67 20.60 5.50
CA TRP A 101 -25.09 20.63 4.09
C TRP A 101 -26.35 21.48 3.90
N PRO A 102 -26.31 22.54 3.07
CA PRO A 102 -27.54 23.17 2.61
C PRO A 102 -28.27 22.16 1.72
N ARG A 103 -29.54 21.90 2.04
CA ARG A 103 -30.44 21.20 1.13
C ARG A 103 -30.56 22.07 -0.12
N ARG A 104 -30.08 21.55 -1.25
CA ARG A 104 -30.61 21.96 -2.56
C ARG A 104 -31.95 21.31 -2.76
#